data_AF-A0A9D8D2W5-F1
#
_entry.id   AF-A0A9D8D2W5-F1
#
_cell.length_a   1.000
_cell.length_b   1.000
_cell.length_c   1.000
_cell.angle_alpha   90.00
_cell.angle_beta   90.00
_cell.angle_gamma   90.00
#
_symmetry.space_group_name_H-M   'P 1'
#
loop_
_entity.id
_entity.type
_entity.pdbx_description
1 polymer ?
#
loop_
_entity_poly.entity_id
_entity_poly.type
_entity_poly.pdbx_seq_one_letter_code
_entity_poly.pdbx_strand_id
1 'polypeptide(L)'
;MLRVVGESRRIDRAIKRLQGALKGIPARGVRLTWRGGELVTTIRWARDDHFWWAFEPRRAREALLLGHAAHAPTKRESITCEINLPRRADRKVAGIVAVDEAGALHLCHSGRMGGARRGQRKAGFREFLADGVWRPLAWPDGAESEALVVAPLDSPRLTRLLGQFVDAVRRFKAGEPPVERTGLCVEPAIADSATAACDRRLVDVALHEELAKRGLFGGARDLFSLPGDGPQPLFALVADGRPEELAMAVGALSLASARGGRDVRPILVAPAALAERDDAALQALPFACVRFRWRGARAVFDGLDDALE
;
A
#
# COMPACT_ATOMS: atom_id res chain seq x y z
N MET A 1 -18.09 -4.23 -5.25
CA MET A 1 -17.66 -5.53 -4.68
C MET A 1 -16.67 -6.23 -5.63
N LEU A 2 -15.66 -6.96 -5.13
CA LEU A 2 -14.76 -7.74 -5.99
C LEU A 2 -15.33 -9.13 -6.29
N ARG A 3 -15.00 -9.69 -7.45
CA ARG A 3 -15.34 -11.08 -7.83
C ARG A 3 -14.08 -11.87 -8.17
N VAL A 4 -13.97 -13.11 -7.69
CA VAL A 4 -12.87 -14.00 -8.08
C VAL A 4 -12.99 -14.38 -9.55
N VAL A 5 -11.87 -14.30 -10.28
CA VAL A 5 -11.81 -14.83 -11.64
C VAL A 5 -11.83 -16.35 -11.59
N GLY A 6 -12.91 -16.97 -12.06
CA GLY A 6 -13.07 -18.43 -12.09
C GLY A 6 -12.42 -19.13 -13.30
N GLU A 7 -12.36 -18.44 -14.45
CA GLU A 7 -11.90 -19.01 -15.71
C GLU A 7 -10.37 -19.14 -15.77
N SER A 8 -9.87 -20.36 -15.95
CA SER A 8 -8.44 -20.65 -16.01
C SER A 8 -7.67 -19.84 -17.03
N ARG A 9 -8.21 -19.67 -18.25
CA ARG A 9 -7.56 -18.86 -19.29
C ARG A 9 -7.40 -17.40 -18.89
N ARG A 10 -8.38 -16.84 -18.18
CA ARG A 10 -8.33 -15.45 -17.71
C ARG A 10 -7.34 -15.29 -16.55
N ILE A 11 -7.25 -16.28 -15.67
CA ILE A 11 -6.20 -16.33 -14.63
C ILE A 11 -4.81 -16.42 -15.26
N ASP A 12 -4.59 -17.31 -16.22
CA ASP A 12 -3.30 -17.45 -16.89
C ASP A 12 -2.88 -16.16 -17.60
N ARG A 13 -3.82 -15.46 -18.27
CA ARG A 13 -3.57 -14.13 -18.85
C ARG A 13 -3.19 -13.10 -17.78
N ALA A 14 -3.89 -13.09 -16.65
CA ALA A 14 -3.58 -12.20 -15.53
C ALA A 14 -2.18 -12.47 -14.94
N ILE A 15 -1.79 -13.73 -14.79
CA ILE A 15 -0.45 -14.12 -14.32
C ILE A 15 0.63 -13.67 -15.32
N LYS A 16 0.42 -13.91 -16.62
CA LYS A 16 1.35 -13.44 -17.66
C LYS A 16 1.47 -11.91 -17.66
N ARG A 17 0.36 -11.20 -17.45
CA ARG A 17 0.36 -9.74 -17.34
C ARG A 17 1.15 -9.27 -16.12
N LEU A 18 0.93 -9.89 -14.97
CA LEU A 18 1.70 -9.64 -13.75
C LEU A 18 3.20 -9.86 -13.97
N GLN A 19 3.58 -10.98 -14.58
CA GLN A 19 4.98 -11.29 -14.94
C GLN A 19 5.61 -10.24 -15.85
N GLY A 20 4.87 -9.77 -16.87
CA GLY A 20 5.37 -8.77 -17.81
C GLY A 20 5.44 -7.35 -17.24
N ALA A 21 4.59 -7.02 -16.26
CA ALA A 21 4.51 -5.69 -15.66
C ALA A 21 5.49 -5.48 -14.50
N LEU A 22 5.90 -6.55 -13.80
CA LEU A 22 6.85 -6.44 -12.70
C LEU A 22 8.24 -6.06 -13.22
N LYS A 23 8.83 -5.04 -12.59
CA LYS A 23 10.16 -4.52 -12.92
C LYS A 23 11.22 -5.15 -11.99
N GLY A 24 12.47 -5.14 -12.42
CA GLY A 24 13.59 -5.53 -11.58
C GLY A 24 14.83 -5.98 -12.36
N ILE A 25 15.98 -5.82 -11.73
CA ILE A 25 17.30 -6.18 -12.26
C ILE A 25 17.50 -7.69 -12.08
N PRO A 26 17.80 -8.46 -13.14
CA PRO A 26 17.96 -9.90 -13.02
C PRO A 26 19.27 -10.27 -12.28
N ALA A 27 19.15 -11.15 -11.29
CA ALA A 27 20.28 -11.79 -10.61
C ALA A 27 20.19 -13.31 -10.81
N ARG A 28 21.20 -13.89 -11.48
CA ARG A 28 21.20 -15.30 -11.91
C ARG A 28 21.93 -16.21 -10.91
N GLY A 29 21.45 -17.44 -10.84
CA GLY A 29 22.07 -18.49 -10.01
C GLY A 29 21.96 -18.18 -8.53
N VAL A 30 20.86 -17.55 -8.11
CA VAL A 30 20.58 -17.26 -6.70
C VAL A 30 19.94 -18.49 -6.09
N ARG A 31 20.50 -18.94 -4.97
CA ARG A 31 19.97 -20.05 -4.19
C ARG A 31 18.94 -19.52 -3.18
N LEU A 32 17.69 -19.88 -3.40
CA LEU A 32 16.58 -19.64 -2.49
C LEU A 32 16.45 -20.82 -1.54
N THR A 33 16.41 -20.56 -0.23
CA THR A 33 16.32 -21.61 0.79
C THR A 33 15.10 -21.43 1.69
N TRP A 34 14.43 -22.53 2.04
CA TRP A 34 13.36 -22.58 3.03
C TRP A 34 13.41 -23.91 3.81
N ARG A 35 12.55 -24.05 4.81
CA ARG A 35 12.47 -25.28 5.60
C ARG A 35 11.99 -26.44 4.72
N GLY A 36 12.90 -27.34 4.37
CA GLY A 36 12.63 -28.55 3.59
C GLY A 36 12.92 -28.46 2.09
N GLY A 37 13.61 -27.42 1.61
CA GLY A 37 14.03 -27.36 0.20
C GLY A 37 14.92 -26.17 -0.16
N GLU A 38 15.55 -26.28 -1.33
CA GLU A 38 16.24 -25.18 -1.99
C GLU A 38 15.87 -25.11 -3.48
N LEU A 39 15.96 -23.92 -4.07
CA LEU A 39 15.77 -23.66 -5.49
C LEU A 39 16.87 -22.73 -5.97
N VAL A 40 17.63 -23.14 -6.98
CA VAL A 40 18.54 -22.23 -7.69
C VAL A 40 17.79 -21.65 -8.89
N THR A 41 17.63 -20.33 -8.92
CA THR A 41 16.86 -19.66 -9.98
C THR A 41 17.43 -18.28 -10.31
N THR A 42 16.80 -17.61 -11.28
CA THR A 42 16.98 -16.18 -11.52
C THR A 42 15.91 -15.42 -10.76
N ILE A 43 16.32 -14.50 -9.89
CA ILE A 43 15.42 -13.53 -9.26
C ILE A 43 15.52 -12.19 -9.99
N ARG A 44 14.53 -11.33 -9.80
CA ARG A 44 14.56 -9.93 -10.26
C ARG A 44 14.46 -9.02 -9.04
N TRP A 45 15.44 -8.16 -8.87
CA TRP A 45 15.54 -7.23 -7.75
C TRP A 45 14.95 -5.86 -8.11
N ALA A 46 13.91 -5.46 -7.40
CA ALA A 46 13.35 -4.12 -7.43
C ALA A 46 14.06 -3.25 -6.39
N ARG A 47 15.21 -2.67 -6.80
CA ARG A 47 16.09 -1.87 -5.94
C ARG A 47 15.33 -0.81 -5.14
N ASP A 48 14.51 -0.02 -5.82
CA ASP A 48 13.85 1.16 -5.23
C ASP A 48 12.70 0.80 -4.28
N ASP A 49 12.27 -0.46 -4.27
CA ASP A 49 11.18 -0.98 -3.44
C ASP A 49 11.67 -2.08 -2.47
N HIS A 50 12.99 -2.27 -2.37
CA HIS A 50 13.66 -3.15 -1.39
C HIS A 50 13.16 -4.60 -1.36
N PHE A 51 12.84 -5.17 -2.52
CA PHE A 51 12.49 -6.59 -2.60
C PHE A 51 12.95 -7.23 -3.91
N TRP A 52 13.03 -8.54 -3.92
CA TRP A 52 13.19 -9.34 -5.13
C TRP A 52 11.99 -10.27 -5.33
N TRP A 53 11.78 -10.69 -6.57
CA TRP A 53 10.74 -11.63 -6.93
C TRP A 53 11.22 -12.68 -7.94
N ALA A 54 10.55 -13.83 -7.93
CA ALA A 54 10.68 -14.88 -8.95
C ALA A 54 9.36 -15.64 -9.11
N PHE A 55 9.13 -16.22 -10.28
CA PHE A 55 8.06 -17.19 -10.48
C PHE A 55 8.62 -18.61 -10.48
N GLU A 56 7.95 -19.48 -9.76
CA GLU A 56 8.19 -20.92 -9.76
C GLU A 56 6.91 -21.63 -10.24
N PRO A 57 6.90 -22.17 -11.47
CA PRO A 57 5.79 -22.95 -11.96
C PRO A 57 5.63 -24.23 -11.14
N ARG A 58 4.44 -24.45 -10.59
CA ARG A 58 4.07 -25.69 -9.87
C ARG A 58 2.88 -26.36 -10.58
N ARG A 59 2.66 -27.66 -10.32
CA ARG A 59 1.66 -28.47 -11.04
C ARG A 59 0.25 -27.83 -11.08
N ALA A 60 -0.22 -27.26 -9.97
CA ALA A 60 -1.58 -26.71 -9.86
C ALA A 60 -1.63 -25.17 -9.71
N ARG A 61 -0.48 -24.51 -9.63
CA ARG A 61 -0.38 -23.08 -9.29
C ARG A 61 0.93 -22.48 -9.77
N GLU A 62 0.96 -21.17 -9.92
CA GLU A 62 2.17 -20.39 -10.12
C GLU A 62 2.55 -19.77 -8.77
N ALA A 63 3.75 -20.06 -8.25
CA ALA A 63 4.21 -19.45 -7.02
C ALA A 63 5.00 -18.18 -7.33
N LEU A 64 4.45 -17.02 -6.95
CA LEU A 64 5.20 -15.77 -6.91
C LEU A 64 5.98 -15.74 -5.60
N LEU A 65 7.28 -16.01 -5.69
CA LEU A 65 8.23 -15.98 -4.59
C LEU A 65 8.70 -14.54 -4.37
N LEU A 66 8.70 -14.08 -3.13
CA LEU A 66 9.03 -12.70 -2.77
C LEU A 66 9.99 -12.69 -1.58
N GLY A 67 11.06 -11.91 -1.66
CA GLY A 67 11.98 -11.69 -0.56
C GLY A 67 12.33 -10.23 -0.38
N HIS A 68 12.33 -9.76 0.86
CA HIS A 68 12.81 -8.43 1.21
C HIS A 68 14.33 -8.37 1.08
N ALA A 69 14.83 -7.33 0.41
CA ALA A 69 16.25 -7.09 0.19
C ALA A 69 16.53 -5.58 0.07
N ALA A 70 16.99 -4.98 1.18
CA ALA A 70 17.37 -3.57 1.23
C ALA A 70 18.60 -3.26 0.36
N HIS A 71 19.46 -4.26 0.15
CA HIS A 71 20.67 -4.18 -0.67
C HIS A 71 20.59 -5.16 -1.84
N ALA A 72 21.57 -5.07 -2.75
CA ALA A 72 21.64 -5.96 -3.90
C ALA A 72 21.68 -7.43 -3.43
N PRO A 73 20.82 -8.31 -3.98
CA PRO A 73 20.80 -9.71 -3.58
C PRO A 73 22.13 -10.40 -3.79
N THR A 74 22.45 -11.29 -2.87
CA THR A 74 23.65 -12.12 -2.93
C THR A 74 23.37 -13.43 -3.70
N LYS A 75 24.33 -14.36 -3.69
CA LYS A 75 24.12 -15.71 -4.24
C LYS A 75 23.18 -16.59 -3.40
N ARG A 76 22.78 -16.13 -2.21
CA ARG A 76 21.85 -16.85 -1.33
C ARG A 76 20.84 -15.87 -0.76
N GLU A 77 19.56 -16.19 -0.92
CA GLU A 77 18.46 -15.35 -0.47
C GLU A 77 17.38 -16.17 0.24
N SER A 78 16.62 -15.52 1.13
CA SER A 78 15.51 -16.14 1.86
C SER A 78 14.18 -15.60 1.40
N ILE A 79 13.21 -16.49 1.17
CA ILE A 79 11.85 -16.10 0.82
C ILE A 79 11.18 -15.45 2.05
N THR A 80 10.73 -14.21 1.91
CA THR A 80 9.90 -13.53 2.91
C THR A 80 8.47 -14.04 2.87
N CYS A 81 7.88 -14.14 1.68
CA CYS A 81 6.54 -14.66 1.48
C CYS A 81 6.33 -15.24 0.08
N GLU A 82 5.24 -15.99 -0.08
CA GLU A 82 4.81 -16.50 -1.38
C GLU A 82 3.37 -16.08 -1.62
N ILE A 83 3.07 -15.60 -2.83
CA ILE A 83 1.70 -15.50 -3.33
C ILE A 83 1.50 -16.66 -4.30
N ASN A 84 0.84 -17.71 -3.82
CA ASN A 84 0.51 -18.86 -4.65
C ASN A 84 -0.75 -18.54 -5.48
N LEU A 85 -0.64 -18.53 -6.80
CA LEU A 85 -1.72 -18.19 -7.73
C LEU A 85 -2.27 -19.46 -8.39
N PRO A 86 -3.49 -19.90 -8.05
CA PRO A 86 -4.02 -21.16 -8.56
C PRO A 86 -4.42 -21.03 -10.04
N ARG A 87 -4.34 -22.10 -10.83
CA ARG A 87 -4.77 -22.07 -12.25
C ARG A 87 -6.28 -22.09 -12.45
N ARG A 88 -7.06 -22.15 -11.38
CA ARG A 88 -8.52 -22.06 -11.30
C ARG A 88 -8.87 -21.45 -9.95
N ALA A 89 -10.07 -20.93 -9.77
CA ALA A 89 -10.49 -20.47 -8.44
C ALA A 89 -10.34 -21.59 -7.40
N ASP A 90 -9.57 -21.34 -6.34
CA ASP A 90 -9.34 -22.29 -5.26
C ASP A 90 -9.21 -21.55 -3.92
N ARG A 91 -10.24 -21.69 -3.08
CA ARG A 91 -10.32 -21.08 -1.74
C ARG A 91 -9.25 -21.60 -0.78
N LYS A 92 -8.63 -22.76 -1.06
CA LYS A 92 -7.56 -23.32 -0.22
C LYS A 92 -6.25 -22.57 -0.43
N VAL A 93 -6.08 -21.88 -1.55
CA VAL A 93 -4.88 -21.11 -1.89
C VAL A 93 -5.07 -19.64 -1.50
N ALA A 94 -4.02 -19.00 -0.97
CA ALA A 94 -4.11 -17.65 -0.43
C ALA A 94 -4.05 -16.54 -1.50
N GLY A 95 -3.35 -16.76 -2.62
CA GLY A 95 -3.31 -15.82 -3.73
C GLY A 95 -4.55 -15.92 -4.61
N ILE A 96 -5.08 -14.77 -5.01
CA ILE A 96 -6.36 -14.62 -5.68
C ILE A 96 -6.19 -13.63 -6.83
N VAL A 97 -6.75 -13.95 -8.00
CA VAL A 97 -6.98 -12.96 -9.06
C VAL A 97 -8.45 -12.55 -8.98
N ALA A 98 -8.69 -11.27 -8.74
CA ALA A 98 -10.03 -10.71 -8.65
C ALA A 98 -10.28 -9.72 -9.78
N VAL A 99 -11.56 -9.43 -10.02
CA VAL A 99 -12.03 -8.39 -10.92
C VAL A 99 -13.01 -7.49 -10.19
N ASP A 100 -12.92 -6.18 -10.43
CA ASP A 100 -13.92 -5.22 -9.96
C ASP A 100 -15.11 -5.07 -10.94
N GLU A 101 -16.02 -4.15 -10.62
CA GLU A 101 -17.19 -3.84 -11.45
C GLU A 101 -16.83 -3.19 -12.79
N ALA A 102 -15.72 -2.44 -12.82
CA ALA A 102 -15.19 -1.82 -14.04
C ALA A 102 -14.42 -2.82 -14.93
N GLY A 103 -14.26 -4.08 -14.49
CA GLY A 103 -13.54 -5.11 -15.23
C GLY A 103 -12.02 -5.09 -15.02
N ALA A 104 -11.50 -4.21 -14.17
CA ALA A 104 -10.08 -4.15 -13.85
C ALA A 104 -9.68 -5.35 -13.00
N LEU A 105 -8.49 -5.89 -13.26
CA LEU A 105 -7.96 -7.06 -12.56
C LEU A 105 -7.08 -6.65 -11.39
N HIS A 106 -7.14 -7.41 -10.29
CA HIS A 106 -6.37 -7.17 -9.08
C HIS A 106 -5.66 -8.45 -8.62
N LEU A 107 -4.43 -8.28 -8.14
CA LEU A 107 -3.73 -9.26 -7.32
C LEU A 107 -4.23 -9.12 -5.89
N CYS A 108 -4.79 -10.19 -5.37
CA CYS A 108 -5.35 -10.24 -4.03
C CYS A 108 -4.71 -11.36 -3.20
N HIS A 109 -4.78 -11.20 -1.88
CA HIS A 109 -4.33 -12.20 -0.93
C HIS A 109 -5.36 -12.38 0.19
N SER A 110 -5.61 -13.62 0.59
CA SER A 110 -6.64 -13.93 1.60
C SER A 110 -6.23 -13.60 3.04
N GLY A 111 -5.13 -12.87 3.25
CA GLY A 111 -4.54 -12.63 4.58
C GLY A 111 -3.89 -13.84 5.28
N ARG A 112 -4.03 -15.06 4.74
CA ARG A 112 -3.52 -16.27 5.38
C ARG A 112 -2.00 -16.37 5.24
N MET A 113 -1.28 -16.01 6.30
CA MET A 113 0.17 -16.12 6.34
C MET A 113 0.65 -17.47 6.86
N GLY A 114 1.50 -18.14 6.09
CA GLY A 114 2.21 -19.35 6.49
C GLY A 114 3.59 -19.04 7.09
N GLY A 115 4.07 -19.95 7.96
CA GLY A 115 5.42 -19.85 8.54
C GLY A 115 5.59 -18.81 9.66
N ALA A 116 4.50 -18.25 10.19
CA ALA A 116 4.54 -17.41 11.38
C ALA A 116 4.80 -18.27 12.65
N ARG A 117 5.45 -17.70 13.68
CA ARG A 117 5.78 -18.41 14.93
C ARG A 117 4.51 -18.91 15.63
N ARG A 118 4.62 -19.99 16.43
CA ARG A 118 3.50 -20.53 17.23
C ARG A 118 2.96 -19.43 18.15
N GLY A 119 1.77 -18.89 17.84
CA GLY A 119 1.16 -17.74 18.53
C GLY A 119 0.70 -16.64 17.56
N GLN A 120 1.41 -16.43 16.45
CA GLN A 120 1.04 -15.50 15.38
C GLN A 120 0.16 -16.23 14.35
N ARG A 121 -1.09 -16.55 14.71
CA ARG A 121 -2.05 -17.22 13.80
C ARG A 121 -2.60 -16.24 12.75
N LYS A 122 -3.30 -16.78 11.75
CA LYS A 122 -3.91 -16.10 10.59
C LYS A 122 -4.64 -14.77 10.90
N ALA A 123 -5.32 -14.66 12.04
CA ALA A 123 -5.98 -13.43 12.48
C ALA A 123 -4.97 -12.28 12.68
N GLY A 124 -3.79 -12.61 13.21
CA GLY A 124 -2.77 -11.62 13.56
C GLY A 124 -2.21 -10.84 12.38
N PHE A 125 -2.12 -11.41 11.16
CA PHE A 125 -1.67 -10.60 10.01
C PHE A 125 -2.73 -9.62 9.54
N ARG A 126 -4.01 -10.03 9.59
CA ARG A 126 -5.12 -9.15 9.21
C ARG A 126 -5.25 -8.00 10.21
N GLU A 127 -5.15 -8.29 11.50
CA GLU A 127 -5.11 -7.28 12.56
C GLU A 127 -3.87 -6.38 12.43
N PHE A 128 -2.70 -6.96 12.16
CA PHE A 128 -1.47 -6.21 11.95
C PHE A 128 -1.54 -5.23 10.77
N LEU A 129 -2.26 -5.62 9.71
CA LEU A 129 -2.46 -4.82 8.50
C LEU A 129 -3.92 -4.40 8.36
N ALA A 130 -4.54 -3.93 9.46
CA ALA A 130 -5.94 -3.51 9.46
C ALA A 130 -6.19 -2.32 8.51
N ASP A 131 -5.18 -1.47 8.33
CA ASP A 131 -5.15 -0.34 7.38
C ASP A 131 -4.95 -0.77 5.91
N GLY A 132 -4.87 -2.08 5.65
CA GLY A 132 -4.77 -2.63 4.30
C GLY A 132 -6.03 -2.39 3.48
N VAL A 133 -5.93 -2.50 2.16
CA VAL A 133 -7.08 -2.40 1.25
C VAL A 133 -7.86 -3.71 1.26
N TRP A 134 -8.64 -3.94 2.30
CA TRP A 134 -9.52 -5.11 2.42
C TRP A 134 -10.85 -4.86 1.70
N ARG A 135 -11.28 -5.83 0.89
CA ARG A 135 -12.52 -5.73 0.12
C ARG A 135 -13.35 -7.02 0.20
N PRO A 136 -14.68 -6.89 0.25
CA PRO A 136 -15.58 -8.02 0.03
C PRO A 136 -15.34 -8.67 -1.33
N LEU A 137 -15.36 -9.99 -1.34
CA LEU A 137 -14.98 -10.84 -2.46
C LEU A 137 -15.97 -11.99 -2.62
N ALA A 138 -16.67 -12.00 -3.75
CA ALA A 138 -17.58 -13.07 -4.15
C ALA A 138 -16.88 -14.14 -4.99
N TRP A 139 -17.20 -15.41 -4.73
CA TRP A 139 -16.64 -16.57 -5.40
C TRP A 139 -17.61 -17.15 -6.46
N PRO A 140 -17.11 -17.92 -7.44
CA PRO A 140 -17.97 -18.52 -8.47
C PRO A 140 -18.97 -19.55 -7.93
N ASP A 141 -18.72 -20.10 -6.74
CA ASP A 141 -19.59 -21.05 -6.04
C ASP A 141 -20.69 -20.36 -5.20
N GLY A 142 -20.80 -19.02 -5.29
CA GLY A 142 -21.74 -18.22 -4.51
C GLY A 142 -21.26 -17.90 -3.08
N ALA A 143 -20.10 -18.40 -2.66
CA ALA A 143 -19.55 -18.05 -1.36
C ALA A 143 -19.00 -16.63 -1.33
N GLU A 144 -18.97 -16.03 -0.15
CA GLU A 144 -18.36 -14.72 0.09
C GLU A 144 -17.18 -14.81 1.07
N SER A 145 -16.27 -13.85 0.95
CA SER A 145 -15.12 -13.70 1.83
C SER A 145 -14.61 -12.25 1.73
N GLU A 146 -13.50 -11.96 2.39
CA GLU A 146 -12.73 -10.75 2.14
C GLU A 146 -11.31 -11.09 1.70
N ALA A 147 -10.72 -10.19 0.91
CA ALA A 147 -9.33 -10.28 0.51
C ALA A 147 -8.65 -8.92 0.61
N LEU A 148 -7.36 -8.97 0.94
CA LEU A 148 -6.45 -7.84 0.80
C LEU A 148 -6.14 -7.66 -0.68
N VAL A 149 -6.43 -6.48 -1.22
CA VAL A 149 -5.93 -6.05 -2.52
C VAL A 149 -4.46 -5.69 -2.36
N VAL A 150 -3.59 -6.51 -2.95
CA VAL A 150 -2.14 -6.29 -2.95
C VAL A 150 -1.79 -5.23 -3.99
N ALA A 151 -2.31 -5.36 -5.21
CA ALA A 151 -2.10 -4.38 -6.28
C ALA A 151 -3.11 -4.56 -7.43
N PRO A 152 -3.54 -3.49 -8.11
CA PRO A 152 -4.16 -3.59 -9.42
C PRO A 152 -3.16 -4.08 -10.49
N LEU A 153 -3.61 -5.03 -11.32
CA LEU A 153 -3.07 -5.49 -12.62
C LEU A 153 -2.24 -4.46 -13.38
N ASP A 154 -2.89 -3.32 -13.55
CA ASP A 154 -2.59 -2.36 -14.60
C ASP A 154 -1.96 -1.12 -14.00
N SER A 155 -1.73 -1.12 -12.68
CA SER A 155 -1.19 0.02 -11.98
C SER A 155 0.26 0.26 -12.42
N PRO A 156 0.63 1.50 -12.77
CA PRO A 156 2.02 1.86 -12.99
C PRO A 156 2.85 1.75 -11.69
N ARG A 157 2.18 1.61 -10.54
CA ARG A 157 2.75 1.47 -9.18
C ARG A 157 2.77 0.02 -8.69
N LEU A 158 2.42 -0.95 -9.54
CA LEU A 158 2.36 -2.39 -9.20
C LEU A 158 3.59 -2.89 -8.42
N THR A 159 4.80 -2.58 -8.91
CA THR A 159 6.05 -3.04 -8.26
C THR A 159 6.18 -2.45 -6.84
N ARG A 160 5.85 -1.17 -6.65
CA ARG A 160 5.91 -0.51 -5.35
C ARG A 160 4.85 -1.02 -4.38
N LEU A 161 3.63 -1.25 -4.85
CA LEU A 161 2.55 -1.85 -4.06
C LEU A 161 2.95 -3.25 -3.55
N LEU A 162 3.57 -4.05 -4.42
CA LEU A 162 4.08 -5.36 -4.04
C LEU A 162 5.23 -5.25 -3.01
N GLY A 163 6.15 -4.28 -3.18
CA GLY A 163 7.19 -3.99 -2.20
C GLY A 163 6.65 -3.65 -0.82
N GLN A 164 5.62 -2.80 -0.74
CA GLN A 164 4.95 -2.48 0.53
C GLN A 164 4.31 -3.71 1.18
N PHE A 165 3.73 -4.61 0.39
CA PHE A 165 3.20 -5.87 0.90
C PHE A 165 4.31 -6.77 1.44
N VAL A 166 5.44 -6.89 0.73
CA VAL A 166 6.59 -7.69 1.17
C VAL A 166 7.17 -7.15 2.47
N ASP A 167 7.35 -5.83 2.59
CA ASP A 167 7.81 -5.22 3.85
C ASP A 167 6.80 -5.43 4.98
N ALA A 168 5.50 -5.26 4.74
CA ALA A 168 4.47 -5.54 5.74
C ALA A 168 4.55 -6.99 6.26
N VAL A 169 4.76 -7.98 5.38
CA VAL A 169 4.92 -9.38 5.80
C VAL A 169 6.23 -9.61 6.55
N ARG A 170 7.34 -8.98 6.13
CA ARG A 170 8.62 -9.03 6.86
C ARG A 170 8.44 -8.55 8.30
N ARG A 171 7.84 -7.37 8.47
CA ARG A 171 7.61 -6.72 9.77
C ARG A 171 6.73 -7.54 10.69
N PHE A 172 5.62 -8.04 10.15
CA PHE A 172 4.75 -8.96 10.87
C PHE A 172 5.51 -10.20 11.37
N LYS A 173 6.31 -10.83 10.51
CA LYS A 173 7.11 -12.02 10.88
C LYS A 173 8.24 -11.71 11.85
N ALA A 174 8.76 -10.49 11.83
CA ALA A 174 9.73 -9.99 12.81
C ALA A 174 9.09 -9.70 14.19
N GLY A 175 7.75 -9.61 14.26
CA GLY A 175 7.04 -9.25 15.49
C GLY A 175 7.09 -7.75 15.78
N GLU A 176 7.34 -6.93 14.76
CA GLU A 176 7.21 -5.48 14.88
C GLU A 176 5.74 -5.10 15.15
N PRO A 177 5.48 -3.99 15.87
CA PRO A 177 4.12 -3.49 16.01
C PRO A 177 3.58 -2.98 14.66
N PRO A 178 2.25 -2.94 14.49
CA PRO A 178 1.62 -2.20 13.38
C PRO A 178 2.12 -0.76 13.34
N VAL A 179 2.19 -0.15 12.15
CA VAL A 179 2.41 1.31 12.08
C VAL A 179 1.11 1.97 12.46
N GLU A 180 1.09 2.67 13.59
CA GLU A 180 0.05 3.65 13.85
C GLU A 180 0.28 4.83 12.91
N ARG A 181 -0.64 5.01 11.95
CA ARG A 181 -0.65 6.19 11.07
C ARG A 181 -1.55 7.26 11.69
N THR A 182 -1.16 7.73 12.85
CA THR A 182 -1.86 8.78 13.59
C THR A 182 -1.32 10.12 13.11
N GLY A 183 -2.00 10.76 12.16
CA GLY A 183 -1.45 11.95 11.49
C GLY A 183 -2.41 12.83 10.70
N LEU A 184 -3.62 12.36 10.40
CA LEU A 184 -4.56 13.10 9.55
C LEU A 184 -5.82 13.43 10.34
N CYS A 185 -6.32 14.66 10.23
CA CYS A 185 -7.58 15.08 10.85
C CYS A 185 -8.82 14.54 10.15
N VAL A 186 -8.64 13.94 8.96
CA VAL A 186 -9.69 13.29 8.19
C VAL A 186 -9.36 11.82 8.06
N GLU A 187 -10.24 11.00 8.62
CA GLU A 187 -10.26 9.57 8.34
C GLU A 187 -10.46 9.34 6.84
N PRO A 188 -9.75 8.37 6.24
CA PRO A 188 -9.95 8.03 4.85
C PRO A 188 -11.43 7.79 4.56
N ALA A 189 -11.99 8.51 3.58
CA ALA A 189 -13.25 8.08 3.01
C ALA A 189 -13.06 6.65 2.47
N ILE A 190 -14.07 5.79 2.63
CA ILE A 190 -14.06 4.48 1.98
C ILE A 190 -14.02 4.74 0.48
N ALA A 191 -12.86 4.54 -0.14
CA ALA A 191 -12.74 4.75 -1.58
C ALA A 191 -13.65 3.73 -2.29
N ASP A 192 -14.37 4.16 -3.32
CA ASP A 192 -15.27 3.27 -4.06
C ASP A 192 -14.46 2.25 -4.89
N SER A 193 -13.28 2.66 -5.36
CA SER A 193 -12.37 1.81 -6.14
C SER A 193 -11.25 1.21 -5.28
N ALA A 194 -10.98 -0.08 -5.50
CA ALA A 194 -9.81 -0.75 -4.95
C ALA A 194 -8.49 -0.12 -5.45
N THR A 195 -8.47 0.40 -6.68
CA THR A 195 -7.31 1.08 -7.26
C THR A 195 -7.05 2.41 -6.55
N ALA A 196 -8.08 3.23 -6.37
CA ALA A 196 -7.97 4.50 -5.66
C ALA A 196 -7.52 4.29 -4.20
N ALA A 197 -8.03 3.26 -3.52
CA ALA A 197 -7.57 2.89 -2.17
C ALA A 197 -6.09 2.49 -2.12
N CYS A 198 -5.60 1.74 -3.13
CA CYS A 198 -4.18 1.39 -3.21
C CYS A 198 -3.31 2.63 -3.42
N ASP A 199 -3.74 3.55 -4.29
CA ASP A 199 -3.03 4.79 -4.57
C ASP A 199 -3.02 5.72 -3.35
N ARG A 200 -4.16 5.88 -2.67
CA ARG A 200 -4.25 6.62 -1.41
C ARG A 200 -3.26 6.09 -0.39
N ARG A 201 -3.22 4.78 -0.17
CA ARG A 201 -2.28 4.15 0.78
C ARG A 201 -0.81 4.45 0.42
N LEU A 202 -0.46 4.53 -0.86
CA LEU A 202 0.89 4.92 -1.28
C LEU A 202 1.20 6.38 -0.94
N VAL A 203 0.22 7.28 -1.10
CA VAL A 203 0.35 8.69 -0.72
C VAL A 203 0.46 8.83 0.79
N ASP A 204 -0.40 8.15 1.57
CA ASP A 204 -0.36 8.14 3.04
C ASP A 204 1.01 7.72 3.56
N VAL A 205 1.55 6.61 3.04
CA VAL A 205 2.87 6.12 3.45
C VAL A 205 3.97 7.10 3.07
N ALA A 206 3.93 7.68 1.86
CA ALA A 206 4.93 8.63 1.43
C ALA A 206 4.90 9.93 2.27
N LEU A 207 3.71 10.43 2.59
CA LEU A 207 3.54 11.60 3.45
C LEU A 207 4.08 11.30 4.85
N HIS A 208 3.72 10.13 5.41
CA HIS A 208 4.22 9.70 6.71
C HIS A 208 5.75 9.61 6.74
N GLU A 209 6.37 9.03 5.71
CA GLU A 209 7.84 8.97 5.58
C GLU A 209 8.47 10.38 5.55
N GLU A 210 7.88 11.33 4.81
CA GLU A 210 8.40 12.69 4.71
C GLU A 210 8.29 13.47 6.02
N LEU A 211 7.17 13.34 6.72
CA LEU A 211 6.94 13.97 8.01
C LEU A 211 7.81 13.34 9.11
N ALA A 212 7.97 12.01 9.11
CA ALA A 212 8.83 11.32 10.06
C ALA A 212 10.30 11.73 9.93
N LYS A 213 10.81 11.93 8.70
CA LYS A 213 12.17 12.46 8.46
C LYS A 213 12.39 13.85 9.06
N ARG A 214 11.31 14.62 9.24
CA ARG A 214 11.31 15.97 9.83
C ARG A 214 11.06 15.94 11.34
N GLY A 215 10.98 14.76 11.96
CA GLY A 215 10.73 14.61 13.39
C GLY A 215 9.28 14.88 13.80
N LEU A 216 8.34 14.93 12.84
CA LEU A 216 6.93 15.23 13.10
C LEU A 216 6.13 14.00 13.56
N PHE A 217 6.74 12.82 13.55
CA PHE A 217 6.15 11.57 14.03
C PHE A 217 7.14 10.83 14.95
N GLY A 218 6.63 10.20 16.02
CA GLY A 218 7.45 9.37 16.93
C GLY A 218 7.46 9.78 18.41
N GLY A 219 6.57 10.70 18.85
CA GLY A 219 6.36 11.02 20.27
C GLY A 219 5.31 10.11 20.93
N ALA A 220 5.36 9.98 22.27
CA ALA A 220 4.43 9.15 23.07
C ALA A 220 2.96 9.63 23.08
N ARG A 221 2.63 10.67 22.30
CA ARG A 221 1.30 11.23 22.13
C ARG A 221 1.10 11.56 20.67
N ASP A 222 0.15 10.87 20.06
CA ASP A 222 -0.36 11.11 18.72
C ASP A 222 -0.64 12.60 18.47
N LEU A 223 -0.24 13.07 17.28
CA LEU A 223 -0.72 14.27 16.58
C LEU A 223 -0.71 15.65 17.26
N PHE A 224 -0.21 15.80 18.49
CA PHE A 224 -0.25 17.08 19.21
C PHE A 224 1.03 17.41 19.97
N SER A 225 2.17 16.82 19.62
CA SER A 225 3.38 17.02 20.43
C SER A 225 4.66 17.00 19.60
N LEU A 226 4.85 18.02 18.76
CA LEU A 226 6.21 18.54 18.62
C LEU A 226 6.60 19.25 19.92
N PRO A 227 7.78 18.96 20.50
CA PRO A 227 8.38 19.87 21.47
C PRO A 227 8.78 21.16 20.73
N GLY A 228 8.04 22.25 20.92
CA GLY A 228 8.35 23.56 20.34
C GLY A 228 7.35 24.66 20.71
N ASP A 229 7.79 25.92 20.71
CA ASP A 229 7.03 27.13 21.06
C ASP A 229 6.07 27.62 19.93
N GLY A 230 5.80 26.78 18.92
CA GLY A 230 5.06 27.15 17.70
C GLY A 230 3.75 26.37 17.49
N PRO A 231 2.88 26.85 16.57
CA PRO A 231 1.65 26.16 16.21
C PRO A 231 1.91 24.76 15.65
N GLN A 232 1.16 23.78 16.14
CA GLN A 232 1.29 22.36 15.76
C GLN A 232 0.67 22.14 14.37
N PRO A 233 1.39 21.55 13.41
CA PRO A 233 0.85 21.29 12.09
C PRO A 233 -0.23 20.20 12.14
N LEU A 234 -1.36 20.46 11.50
CA LEU A 234 -2.49 19.55 11.37
C LEU A 234 -2.79 19.29 9.90
N PHE A 235 -2.69 18.03 9.48
CA PHE A 235 -2.81 17.65 8.07
C PHE A 235 -4.19 17.09 7.74
N ALA A 236 -4.73 17.46 6.59
CA ALA A 236 -5.80 16.73 5.91
C ALA A 236 -5.32 16.27 4.54
N LEU A 237 -5.51 14.99 4.20
CA LEU A 237 -5.16 14.45 2.88
C LEU A 237 -6.41 14.20 2.02
N VAL A 238 -6.43 14.86 0.87
CA VAL A 238 -7.26 14.52 -0.28
C VAL A 238 -6.41 13.72 -1.25
N ALA A 239 -6.71 12.44 -1.49
CA ALA A 239 -5.83 11.56 -2.25
C ALA A 239 -6.27 11.37 -3.71
N ASP A 240 -7.59 11.35 -3.97
CA ASP A 240 -8.16 11.09 -5.29
C ASP A 240 -8.76 12.35 -5.94
N GLY A 241 -8.77 13.47 -5.23
CA GLY A 241 -9.22 14.77 -5.73
C GLY A 241 -10.74 14.90 -5.83
N ARG A 242 -11.50 14.00 -5.17
CA ARG A 242 -12.96 14.05 -5.15
C ARG A 242 -13.48 15.29 -4.39
N PRO A 243 -14.51 15.98 -4.90
CA PRO A 243 -15.09 17.14 -4.24
C PRO A 243 -15.56 16.87 -2.81
N GLU A 244 -16.12 15.68 -2.55
CA GLU A 244 -16.63 15.30 -1.22
C GLU A 244 -15.49 15.14 -0.22
N GLU A 245 -14.38 14.51 -0.63
CA GLU A 245 -13.19 14.37 0.21
C GLU A 245 -12.54 15.74 0.49
N LEU A 246 -12.49 16.62 -0.52
CA LEU A 246 -12.04 18.00 -0.34
C LEU A 246 -12.93 18.77 0.64
N ALA A 247 -14.25 18.70 0.50
CA ALA A 247 -15.18 19.38 1.39
C ALA A 247 -15.01 18.90 2.84
N MET A 248 -14.85 17.59 3.05
CA MET A 248 -14.56 17.01 4.37
C MET A 248 -13.21 17.48 4.93
N ALA A 249 -12.15 17.52 4.11
CA ALA A 249 -10.84 18.03 4.49
C ALA A 249 -10.88 19.51 4.92
N VAL A 250 -11.51 20.35 4.11
CA VAL A 250 -11.67 21.78 4.40
C VAL A 250 -12.49 21.99 5.67
N GLY A 251 -13.60 21.26 5.82
CA GLY A 251 -14.45 21.32 7.02
C GLY A 251 -13.68 20.92 8.28
N ALA A 252 -12.97 19.78 8.25
CA ALA A 252 -12.21 19.29 9.38
C ALA A 252 -11.09 20.25 9.81
N LEU A 253 -10.33 20.80 8.84
CA LEU A 253 -9.30 21.80 9.11
C LEU A 253 -9.89 23.09 9.68
N SER A 254 -11.03 23.55 9.14
CA SER A 254 -11.73 24.75 9.64
C SER A 254 -12.16 24.56 11.10
N LEU A 255 -12.80 23.44 11.43
CA LEU A 255 -13.25 23.15 12.78
C LEU A 255 -12.07 23.01 13.75
N ALA A 256 -10.99 22.36 13.33
CA ALA A 256 -9.82 22.18 14.17
C ALA A 256 -9.08 23.50 14.41
N SER A 257 -8.92 24.34 13.38
CA SER A 257 -8.34 25.67 13.52
C SER A 257 -9.20 26.57 14.42
N ALA A 258 -10.53 26.54 14.29
CA ALA A 258 -11.43 27.30 15.16
C ALA A 258 -11.35 26.86 16.63
N ARG A 259 -11.09 25.57 16.91
CA ARG A 259 -10.96 25.03 18.28
C ARG A 259 -9.57 25.25 18.88
N GLY A 260 -8.53 25.05 18.09
CA GLY A 260 -7.13 25.16 18.52
C GLY A 260 -6.56 26.58 18.45
N GLY A 261 -7.26 27.51 17.79
CA GLY A 261 -6.84 28.90 17.67
C GLY A 261 -5.46 29.03 17.04
N ARG A 262 -4.57 29.78 17.71
CA ARG A 262 -3.20 30.04 17.24
C ARG A 262 -2.24 28.88 17.47
N ASP A 263 -2.66 27.83 18.16
CA ASP A 263 -1.81 26.69 18.49
C ASP A 263 -1.85 25.59 17.42
N VAL A 264 -2.69 25.76 16.39
CA VAL A 264 -2.87 24.80 15.29
C VAL A 264 -2.58 25.46 13.96
N ARG A 265 -1.74 24.83 13.15
CA ARG A 265 -1.46 25.21 11.77
C ARG A 265 -2.13 24.22 10.81
N PRO A 266 -3.28 24.56 10.22
CA PRO A 266 -3.97 23.70 9.26
C PRO A 266 -3.23 23.63 7.91
N ILE A 267 -2.97 22.40 7.45
CA ILE A 267 -2.30 22.10 6.19
C ILE A 267 -3.15 21.14 5.37
N LEU A 268 -3.56 21.57 4.18
CA LEU A 268 -4.24 20.72 3.20
C LEU A 268 -3.19 20.07 2.29
N VAL A 269 -3.24 18.75 2.18
CA VAL A 269 -2.45 17.98 1.22
C VAL A 269 -3.37 17.50 0.12
N ALA A 270 -3.10 17.89 -1.14
CA ALA A 270 -3.99 17.63 -2.27
C ALA A 270 -3.22 17.28 -3.55
N PRO A 271 -3.83 16.57 -4.52
CA PRO A 271 -3.17 16.27 -5.78
C PRO A 271 -2.92 17.56 -6.57
N ALA A 272 -1.77 17.68 -7.23
CA ALA A 272 -1.44 18.87 -8.03
C ALA A 272 -2.51 19.19 -9.08
N ALA A 273 -3.10 18.17 -9.72
CA ALA A 273 -4.18 18.35 -10.68
C ALA A 273 -5.46 18.98 -10.08
N LEU A 274 -5.77 18.68 -8.81
CA LEU A 274 -6.85 19.34 -8.09
C LEU A 274 -6.49 20.80 -7.83
N ALA A 275 -5.24 21.02 -7.38
CA ALA A 275 -4.73 22.34 -7.10
C ALA A 275 -4.67 23.25 -8.34
N GLU A 276 -4.41 22.70 -9.52
CA GLU A 276 -4.42 23.42 -10.79
C GLU A 276 -5.84 23.77 -11.27
N ARG A 277 -6.79 22.84 -11.08
CA ARG A 277 -8.19 23.04 -11.48
C ARG A 277 -8.89 24.10 -10.63
N ASP A 278 -8.66 24.05 -9.32
CA ASP A 278 -9.38 24.84 -8.32
C ASP A 278 -8.45 25.88 -7.63
N ASP A 279 -7.37 26.32 -8.32
CA ASP A 279 -6.27 27.10 -7.73
C ASP A 279 -6.74 28.38 -7.02
N ALA A 280 -7.61 29.17 -7.66
CA ALA A 280 -8.14 30.39 -7.05
C ALA A 280 -8.96 30.12 -5.78
N ALA A 281 -9.75 29.04 -5.76
CA ALA A 281 -10.55 28.67 -4.60
C ALA A 281 -9.67 28.12 -3.46
N LEU A 282 -8.67 27.30 -3.80
CA LEU A 282 -7.73 26.74 -2.83
C LEU A 282 -6.79 27.79 -2.24
N GLN A 283 -6.36 28.78 -3.04
CA GLN A 283 -5.58 29.93 -2.57
C GLN A 283 -6.38 30.86 -1.65
N ALA A 284 -7.71 30.89 -1.79
CA ALA A 284 -8.58 31.67 -0.91
C ALA A 284 -8.82 30.98 0.46
N LEU A 285 -8.46 29.70 0.60
CA LEU A 285 -8.55 29.02 1.89
C LEU A 285 -7.48 29.54 2.86
N PRO A 286 -7.78 29.66 4.16
CA PRO A 286 -6.82 30.15 5.16
C PRO A 286 -5.80 29.07 5.57
N PHE A 287 -5.55 28.06 4.74
CA PHE A 287 -4.71 26.91 5.02
C PHE A 287 -3.51 26.88 4.10
N ALA A 288 -2.37 26.40 4.59
CA ALA A 288 -1.27 26.08 3.69
C ALA A 288 -1.69 24.88 2.81
N CYS A 289 -1.40 24.95 1.51
CA CYS A 289 -1.73 23.90 0.55
C CYS A 289 -0.44 23.24 0.03
N VAL A 290 -0.22 22.00 0.43
CA VAL A 290 0.86 21.15 -0.07
C VAL A 290 0.33 20.34 -1.25
N ARG A 291 0.95 20.51 -2.41
CA ARG A 291 0.56 19.82 -3.64
C ARG A 291 1.36 18.53 -3.75
N PHE A 292 0.73 17.41 -4.06
CA PHE A 292 1.47 16.19 -4.38
C PHE A 292 1.26 15.73 -5.81
N ARG A 293 2.30 15.11 -6.37
CA ARG A 293 2.28 14.51 -7.71
C ARG A 293 3.04 13.20 -7.74
N TRP A 294 2.73 12.38 -8.74
CA TRP A 294 3.44 11.13 -8.97
C TRP A 294 4.75 11.39 -9.74
N ARG A 295 5.89 11.06 -9.13
CA ARG A 295 7.17 10.92 -9.83
C ARG A 295 7.48 9.43 -9.97
N GLY A 296 7.14 8.87 -11.14
CA GLY A 296 7.14 7.42 -11.33
C GLY A 296 6.12 6.77 -10.39
N ALA A 297 6.57 5.87 -9.51
CA ALA A 297 5.69 5.19 -8.57
C ALA A 297 5.57 5.87 -7.19
N ARG A 298 6.29 6.98 -6.94
CA ARG A 298 6.34 7.66 -5.65
C ARG A 298 5.55 8.97 -5.69
N ALA A 299 4.81 9.25 -4.62
CA ALA A 299 4.23 10.57 -4.39
C ALA A 299 5.34 11.52 -3.88
N VAL A 300 5.37 12.73 -4.42
CA VAL A 300 6.29 13.81 -4.03
C VAL A 300 5.44 15.00 -3.64
N PHE A 301 5.80 15.68 -2.55
CA PHE A 301 5.05 16.77 -1.94
C PHE A 301 5.78 18.09 -2.17
N ASP A 302 5.26 18.91 -3.08
CA ASP A 302 5.79 20.23 -3.39
C ASP A 302 5.24 21.26 -2.37
N GLY A 303 6.13 22.08 -1.80
CA GLY A 303 5.78 23.10 -0.78
C GLY A 303 5.60 22.56 0.64
N LEU A 304 6.01 21.32 0.93
CA LEU A 304 5.87 20.74 2.28
C LEU A 304 6.73 21.45 3.32
N ASP A 305 7.96 21.83 2.98
CA ASP A 305 8.87 22.52 3.91
C ASP A 305 8.33 23.92 4.24
N ASP A 306 7.96 24.70 3.22
CA ASP A 306 7.36 26.03 3.38
C ASP A 306 6.07 25.98 4.22
N ALA A 307 5.26 24.92 4.09
CA ALA A 307 4.04 24.76 4.88
C ALA A 307 4.32 24.50 6.37
N LEU A 308 5.51 24.01 6.72
CA LEU A 308 5.91 23.66 8.09
C LEU A 308 6.59 24.81 8.85
N GLU A 309 7.13 25.82 8.16
CA GLU A 309 7.85 26.98 8.73
C GLU A 309 6.94 28.06 9.33
#